data_AF-A0A961JE08-F1
#
_entry.id   AF-A0A961JE08-F1
#
_cell.length_a   1.000
_cell.length_b   1.000
_cell.length_c   1.000
_cell.angle_alpha   90.00
_cell.angle_beta   90.00
_cell.angle_gamma   90.00
#
_symmetry.space_group_name_H-M   'P 1'
#
loop_
_entity.id
_entity.type
_entity.pdbx_description
1 polymer ?
#
loop_
_entity_poly.entity_id
_entity_poly.type
_entity_poly.pdbx_seq_one_letter_code
_entity_poly.pdbx_strand_id
1 'polypeptide(L)' 'MATDILMPALSPTMEEGTLAKWLVKEGDTVKSGDILA' A
#
# COMPACT_ATOMS: atom_id res chain seq x y z
N MET A 1 -12.69 1.94 12.51
CA MET A 1 -11.89 0.72 12.28
C MET A 1 -10.90 1.04 11.18
N ALA A 2 -9.61 0.83 11.41
CA ALA A 2 -8.59 1.01 10.37
C ALA A 2 -8.66 -0.16 9.39
N THR A 3 -8.37 0.08 8.11
CA THR A 3 -8.25 -0.98 7.10
C THR A 3 -6.76 -1.24 6.89
N ASP A 4 -6.32 -2.46 7.14
CA ASP A 4 -4.92 -2.84 6.97
C ASP A 4 -4.61 -2.98 5.47
N ILE A 5 -3.64 -2.19 4.99
CA ILE A 5 -3.12 -2.30 3.63
C ILE A 5 -1.87 -3.17 3.68
N LEU A 6 -1.99 -4.40 3.19
CA LEU A 6 -0.89 -5.36 3.12
C LEU A 6 -0.25 -5.32 1.74
N MET A 7 1.08 -5.48 1.68
CA MET A 7 1.79 -5.59 0.40
C MET A 7 1.39 -6.88 -0.33
N PRO A 8 1.06 -6.81 -1.62
CA PRO A 8 0.79 -8.01 -2.42
C PRO A 8 2.11 -8.73 -2.69
N ALA A 9 2.16 -10.03 -2.38
CA ALA A 9 3.28 -10.88 -2.78
C ALA A 9 3.23 -11.08 -4.31
N LEU A 10 4.27 -10.63 -5.02
CA LEU A 10 4.36 -10.77 -6.48
C LEU A 10 4.94 -12.13 -6.92
N SER A 11 5.47 -12.91 -5.98
CA SER A 11 5.99 -14.26 -6.22
C SER A 11 5.84 -15.11 -4.95
N PRO A 12 5.62 -16.44 -5.07
CA PRO A 12 5.62 -17.34 -3.93
C PRO A 12 6.95 -17.40 -3.17
N THR A 13 8.04 -16.89 -3.74
CA THR A 13 9.37 -16.81 -3.10
C THR A 13 9.77 -15.40 -2.69
N MET A 14 8.88 -14.42 -2.79
CA MET A 14 9.20 -13.04 -2.45
C MET A 14 9.10 -12.86 -0.94
N GLU A 15 10.24 -12.89 -0.25
CA GLU A 15 10.35 -12.73 1.21
C GLU A 15 10.32 -11.25 1.62
N GLU A 16 10.95 -10.38 0.83
CA GLU A 16 11.03 -8.95 1.11
C GLU A 16 10.67 -8.13 -0.13
N GLY A 17 9.91 -7.06 0.08
CA GLY A 17 9.58 -6.06 -0.94
C GLY A 17 9.76 -4.67 -0.35
N THR A 18 10.44 -3.79 -1.08
CA THR A 18 10.58 -2.38 -0.69
C THR A 18 9.50 -1.57 -1.38
N LEU A 19 8.70 -0.84 -0.61
CA LEU A 19 7.77 0.12 -1.19
C LEU A 19 8.55 1.32 -1.75
N ALA A 20 8.43 1.57 -3.05
CA ALA A 20 9.21 2.63 -3.71
C ALA A 20 8.77 4.03 -3.26
N LYS A 21 7.46 4.26 -3.13
CA LYS A 21 6.93 5.58 -2.76
C LYS A 21 5.49 5.47 -2.26
N TRP A 22 5.15 6.27 -1.25
CA TRP A 22 3.77 6.57 -0.91
C TRP A 22 3.29 7.80 -1.67
N LEU A 23 2.11 7.70 -2.28
CA LEU A 23 1.43 8.82 -2.94
C LEU A 23 0.49 9.56 -2.00
N VAL A 24 0.24 9.01 -0.81
CA VAL A 24 -0.64 9.55 0.23
C VAL A 24 0.10 9.75 1.54
N LYS A 25 -0.39 10.66 2.38
CA LYS A 25 0.16 10.95 3.71
C LYS A 25 -0.86 10.67 4.81
N GLU A 26 -0.37 10.58 6.04
CA GLU A 26 -1.24 10.48 7.21
C GLU A 26 -2.18 11.69 7.28
N GLY A 27 -3.48 11.44 7.39
CA GLY A 27 -4.51 12.48 7.39
C GLY A 27 -5.06 12.87 6.02
N ASP A 28 -4.52 12.34 4.91
CA ASP A 28 -5.13 12.55 3.59
C ASP A 28 -6.47 11.83 3.46
N THR A 29 -7.40 12.47 2.75
CA THR A 29 -8.69 11.88 2.41
C THR A 29 -8.55 11.03 1.16
N VAL A 30 -8.56 9.70 1.34
CA VAL A 30 -8.49 8.73 0.23
C VAL A 30 -9.87 8.23 -0.16
N LYS A 31 -10.12 8.07 -1.45
CA LYS A 31 -11.37 7.52 -2.00
C LYS A 31 -11.12 6.19 -2.71
N SER A 32 -12.20 5.43 -2.89
CA SER A 32 -12.15 4.19 -3.65
C SER A 32 -11.78 4.48 -5.10
N GLY A 33 -10.64 3.96 -5.55
CA GLY A 33 -10.06 4.24 -6.88
C GLY A 33 -8.78 5.08 -6.85
N ASP A 34 -8.43 5.67 -5.70
CA ASP A 34 -7.19 6.43 -5.57
C ASP A 34 -5.98 5.49 -5.45
N ILE A 35 -4.89 5.86 -6.12
CA ILE A 35 -3.61 5.15 -6.06
C ILE A 35 -2.86 5.61 -4.82
N LEU A 36 -2.58 4.68 -3.91
CA LEU A 36 -1.97 4.98 -2.61
C LEU A 36 -0.45 4.86 -2.64
N ALA A 37 0.09 3.98 -3.48
CA ALA A 37 1.52 3.73 -3.67
C ALA A 37 1.78 3.09 -5.04
#